data_AF-A0A0A2A2U2-F1
#
_entry.id   AF-A0A0A2A2U2-F1
#
_cell.length_a   1.000
_cell.length_b   1.000
_cell.length_c   1.000
_cell.angle_alpha   90.00
_cell.angle_beta   90.00
_cell.angle_gamma   90.00
#
_symmetry.space_group_name_H-M   'P 1'
#
loop_
_entity.id
_entity.type
_entity.pdbx_description
1 polymer ?
#
loop_
_entity_poly.entity_id
_entity_poly.type
_entity_poly.pdbx_seq_one_letter_code
_entity_poly.pdbx_strand_id
1 'polypeptide(L)'
;MLSHTSINLFLGNNIKIYNIHNYDNSKLKSNSLMFNYYVCKKEKVLNVFNQISIWLSFQLSIIFLVGIPITLFFWSIKKRNQAVNKLLSIYWKISLLFFISLLLLIGKFNYALLVTNISTLLMTISVWFWNDINDELKEYDFTYPLTTTTKVWRWSLTFISLNFLIQSLQNFNCFSSINSAACEIWLQPSSNLYIIIKNLFNFFFGANFTQPIAKFLGLFSLLIYTLGLIQWSIIKLPKNGRNSSFSENGRY
;
A
#
# COMPACT_ATOMS: atom_id res chain seq x y z
N MET A 1 36.52 48.12 -20.38
CA MET A 1 35.41 47.40 -21.03
C MET A 1 35.23 46.09 -20.27
N LEU A 2 34.42 46.08 -19.21
CA LEU A 2 34.28 44.97 -18.26
C LEU A 2 33.26 43.97 -18.81
N SER A 3 33.68 42.74 -19.10
CA SER A 3 32.76 41.66 -19.47
C SER A 3 32.18 41.02 -18.21
N HIS A 4 30.91 41.32 -17.91
CA HIS A 4 30.14 40.60 -16.90
C HIS A 4 29.75 39.22 -17.45
N THR A 5 30.42 38.16 -17.01
CA THR A 5 29.96 36.78 -17.22
C THR A 5 29.22 36.30 -15.98
N SER A 6 27.90 36.34 -16.03
CA SER A 6 27.00 35.70 -15.07
C SER A 6 26.88 34.21 -15.40
N ILE A 7 27.35 33.33 -14.51
CA ILE A 7 27.18 31.88 -14.64
C ILE A 7 25.94 31.47 -13.86
N ASN A 8 24.89 31.05 -14.58
CA ASN A 8 23.66 30.53 -13.99
C ASN A 8 23.88 29.07 -13.54
N LEU A 9 23.93 28.85 -12.23
CA LEU A 9 23.89 27.51 -11.64
C LEU A 9 22.44 27.06 -11.46
N PHE A 10 21.99 26.13 -12.31
CA PHE A 10 20.70 25.46 -12.18
C PHE A 10 20.75 24.45 -11.03
N LEU A 11 20.38 24.89 -9.84
CA LEU A 11 19.98 24.03 -8.72
C LEU A 11 18.47 23.88 -8.75
N GLY A 12 17.99 22.64 -8.69
CA GLY A 12 16.57 22.31 -8.73
C GLY A 12 15.72 23.18 -7.78
N ASN A 13 14.71 23.81 -8.38
CA ASN A 13 13.51 24.43 -7.81
C ASN A 13 13.62 25.50 -6.69
N ASN A 14 14.79 26.03 -6.35
CA ASN A 14 14.87 27.29 -5.58
C ASN A 14 16.12 28.09 -5.95
N ILE A 15 15.91 29.20 -6.65
CA ILE A 15 16.97 30.11 -7.10
C ILE A 15 17.47 30.91 -5.88
N LYS A 16 18.67 30.60 -5.38
CA LYS A 16 19.44 31.49 -4.49
C LYS A 16 20.70 31.93 -5.21
N ILE A 17 20.76 33.21 -5.56
CA ILE A 17 21.92 33.86 -6.18
C ILE A 17 22.90 34.21 -5.06
N TYR A 18 24.07 33.57 -5.04
CA TYR A 18 25.20 34.00 -4.22
C TYR A 18 26.26 34.63 -5.12
N ASN A 19 26.54 35.93 -4.92
CA ASN A 19 27.65 36.62 -5.55
C ASN A 19 28.94 36.30 -4.78
N ILE A 20 29.84 35.52 -5.39
CA ILE A 20 31.16 35.20 -4.82
C ILE A 20 32.23 35.85 -5.71
N HIS A 21 32.95 36.83 -5.15
CA HIS A 21 34.09 37.49 -5.77
C HIS A 21 35.34 36.57 -5.76
N ASN A 22 36.02 36.47 -6.91
CA ASN A 22 37.39 36.01 -7.14
C ASN A 22 37.89 34.82 -6.28
N TYR A 23 37.64 33.60 -6.75
CA TYR A 23 38.39 32.41 -6.35
C TYR A 23 38.75 31.55 -7.56
N ASP A 24 39.93 30.94 -7.50
CA ASP A 24 40.62 30.21 -8.57
C ASP A 24 39.75 29.14 -9.26
N ASN A 25 39.43 29.35 -10.55
CA ASN A 25 38.40 28.62 -11.31
C ASN A 25 38.69 27.12 -11.49
N SER A 26 39.95 26.69 -11.42
CA SER A 26 40.35 25.28 -11.62
C SER A 26 39.97 24.40 -10.42
N LYS A 27 40.10 24.92 -9.20
CA LYS A 27 39.82 24.21 -7.93
C LYS A 27 38.32 24.12 -7.64
N LEU A 28 37.57 25.16 -7.99
CA LEU A 28 36.10 25.19 -7.94
C LEU A 28 35.45 24.20 -8.90
N LYS A 29 35.98 24.05 -10.13
CA LYS A 29 35.46 23.10 -11.11
C LYS A 29 35.70 21.64 -10.71
N SER A 30 36.88 21.34 -10.14
CA SER A 30 37.20 20.01 -9.59
C SER A 30 36.32 19.65 -8.40
N ASN A 31 36.16 20.57 -7.44
CA ASN A 31 35.30 20.35 -6.27
C ASN A 31 33.81 20.26 -6.62
N SER A 32 33.33 21.05 -7.59
CA SER A 32 31.96 20.96 -8.12
C SER A 32 31.70 19.64 -8.84
N LEU A 33 32.66 19.14 -9.63
CA LEU A 33 32.56 17.84 -10.29
C LEU A 33 32.60 16.68 -9.29
N MET A 34 33.48 16.73 -8.29
CA MET A 34 33.49 15.76 -7.18
C MET A 34 32.18 15.80 -6.41
N PHE A 35 31.67 16.98 -6.04
CA PHE A 35 30.41 17.11 -5.31
C PHE A 35 29.22 16.61 -6.12
N ASN A 36 29.12 16.96 -7.40
CA ASN A 36 28.09 16.42 -8.29
C ASN A 36 28.22 14.90 -8.49
N TYR A 37 29.44 14.37 -8.55
CA TYR A 37 29.65 12.94 -8.65
C TYR A 37 29.26 12.22 -7.36
N TYR A 38 29.58 12.76 -6.18
CA TYR A 38 29.15 12.21 -4.89
C TYR A 38 27.64 12.33 -4.68
N VAL A 39 27.02 13.45 -5.05
CA VAL A 39 25.56 13.64 -4.99
C VAL A 39 24.87 12.68 -5.95
N CYS A 40 25.30 12.59 -7.21
CA CYS A 40 24.72 11.69 -8.21
C CYS A 40 24.97 10.20 -7.86
N LYS A 41 26.14 9.86 -7.31
CA LYS A 41 26.43 8.50 -6.84
C LYS A 41 25.61 8.14 -5.60
N LYS A 42 25.45 9.08 -4.66
CA LYS A 42 24.59 8.89 -3.47
C LYS A 42 23.12 8.78 -3.87
N GLU A 43 22.65 9.57 -4.82
CA GLU A 43 21.30 9.51 -5.39
C GLU A 43 21.05 8.18 -6.11
N LYS A 44 21.99 7.71 -6.93
CA LYS A 44 21.90 6.40 -7.59
C LYS A 44 21.93 5.23 -6.60
N VAL A 45 22.81 5.27 -5.58
CA VAL A 45 22.89 4.22 -4.56
C VAL A 45 21.62 4.19 -3.69
N LEU A 46 21.11 5.36 -3.28
CA LEU A 46 19.85 5.46 -2.54
C LEU A 46 18.67 4.95 -3.38
N ASN A 47 18.68 5.20 -4.69
CA ASN A 47 17.64 4.72 -5.61
C ASN A 47 17.67 3.18 -5.76
N VAL A 48 18.85 2.55 -5.83
CA VAL A 48 18.96 1.08 -5.90
C VAL A 48 18.47 0.41 -4.62
N PHE A 49 18.85 0.92 -3.44
CA PHE A 49 18.35 0.39 -2.17
C PHE A 49 16.83 0.57 -2.02
N ASN A 50 16.30 1.71 -2.45
CA ASN A 50 14.85 1.93 -2.46
C ASN A 50 14.13 0.98 -3.42
N GLN A 51 14.65 0.76 -4.63
CA GLN A 51 14.06 -0.17 -5.60
C GLN A 51 14.03 -1.61 -5.08
N ILE A 52 15.14 -2.09 -4.51
CA ILE A 52 15.23 -3.44 -3.93
C ILE A 52 14.30 -3.57 -2.72
N SER A 53 14.28 -2.55 -1.85
CA SER A 53 13.40 -2.53 -0.67
C SER A 53 11.92 -2.57 -1.07
N ILE A 54 11.51 -1.77 -2.06
CA ILE A 54 10.13 -1.71 -2.55
C ILE A 54 9.74 -3.04 -3.20
N TRP A 55 10.61 -3.61 -4.04
CA TRP A 55 10.36 -4.89 -4.71
C TRP A 55 10.22 -6.05 -3.71
N LEU A 56 11.14 -6.15 -2.74
CA LEU A 56 11.10 -7.18 -1.71
C LEU A 56 9.88 -6.99 -0.79
N SER A 57 9.59 -5.74 -0.41
CA SER A 57 8.39 -5.40 0.37
C SER A 57 7.14 -5.84 -0.35
N PHE A 58 7.08 -5.67 -1.67
CA PHE A 58 5.91 -6.04 -2.47
C PHE A 58 5.71 -7.55 -2.57
N GLN A 59 6.77 -8.31 -2.85
CA GLN A 59 6.70 -9.78 -2.89
C GLN A 59 6.26 -10.37 -1.55
N LEU A 60 6.85 -9.87 -0.46
CA LEU A 60 6.48 -10.27 0.89
C LEU A 60 5.03 -9.90 1.19
N SER A 61 4.60 -8.71 0.79
CA SER A 61 3.22 -8.25 0.97
C SER A 61 2.20 -9.19 0.34
N ILE A 62 2.43 -9.70 -0.87
CA ILE A 62 1.47 -10.63 -1.51
C ILE A 62 1.27 -11.88 -0.66
N ILE A 63 2.35 -12.47 -0.15
CA ILE A 63 2.30 -13.70 0.65
C ILE A 63 1.53 -13.46 1.96
N PHE A 64 1.80 -12.36 2.64
CA PHE A 64 1.17 -12.05 3.92
C PHE A 64 -0.26 -11.51 3.79
N LEU A 65 -0.57 -10.74 2.74
CA LEU A 65 -1.90 -10.17 2.50
C LEU A 65 -2.87 -11.16 1.86
N VAL A 66 -2.37 -12.14 1.10
CA VAL A 66 -3.24 -13.06 0.35
C VAL A 66 -2.98 -14.51 0.77
N GLY A 67 -1.73 -14.97 0.73
CA GLY A 67 -1.39 -16.37 1.01
C GLY A 67 -1.78 -16.83 2.42
N ILE A 68 -1.29 -16.16 3.45
CA ILE A 68 -1.57 -16.50 4.85
C ILE A 68 -3.08 -16.46 5.17
N PRO A 69 -3.85 -15.39 4.86
CA PRO A 69 -5.27 -15.37 5.17
C PRO A 69 -6.07 -16.42 4.41
N ILE A 70 -5.67 -16.81 3.19
CA ILE A 70 -6.30 -17.94 2.46
C ILE A 70 -6.06 -19.25 3.22
N THR A 71 -4.81 -19.53 3.59
CA THR A 71 -4.49 -20.77 4.33
C THR A 71 -5.20 -20.83 5.69
N LEU A 72 -5.23 -19.72 6.43
CA LEU A 72 -5.98 -19.59 7.68
C LEU A 72 -7.48 -19.77 7.47
N PHE A 73 -8.04 -19.27 6.36
CA PHE A 73 -9.47 -19.39 6.07
C PHE A 73 -9.89 -20.84 5.88
N PHE A 74 -9.19 -21.59 5.03
CA PHE A 74 -9.45 -23.02 4.86
C PHE A 74 -9.21 -23.83 6.14
N TRP A 75 -8.15 -23.51 6.87
CA TRP A 75 -7.85 -24.19 8.13
C TRP A 75 -8.90 -23.92 9.20
N SER A 76 -9.40 -22.69 9.28
CA SER A 76 -10.43 -22.26 10.22
C SER A 76 -11.80 -22.88 9.91
N ILE A 77 -12.15 -23.06 8.64
CA ILE A 77 -13.34 -23.83 8.23
C ILE A 77 -13.21 -25.29 8.69
N LYS A 78 -12.05 -25.93 8.46
CA LYS A 78 -11.80 -27.32 8.87
C LYS A 78 -11.91 -27.50 10.39
N LYS A 79 -11.42 -26.53 11.17
CA LYS A 79 -11.46 -26.53 12.63
C LYS A 79 -12.73 -25.92 13.24
N ARG A 80 -13.65 -25.41 12.41
CA ARG A 80 -14.93 -24.78 12.80
C ARG A 80 -14.78 -23.67 13.84
N ASN A 81 -13.66 -22.93 13.83
CA ASN A 81 -13.46 -21.82 14.76
C ASN A 81 -14.25 -20.59 14.28
N GLN A 82 -15.28 -20.20 15.02
CA GLN A 82 -16.18 -19.11 14.63
C GLN A 82 -15.49 -17.74 14.68
N ALA A 83 -14.65 -17.48 15.68
CA ALA A 83 -13.91 -16.23 15.87
C ALA A 83 -13.03 -15.92 14.65
N VAL A 84 -12.19 -16.89 14.26
CA VAL A 84 -11.24 -16.75 13.14
C VAL A 84 -11.99 -16.67 11.81
N ASN A 85 -13.07 -17.45 11.62
CA ASN A 85 -13.90 -17.37 10.41
C ASN A 85 -14.59 -16.00 10.26
N LYS A 86 -15.12 -15.44 11.36
CA LYS A 86 -15.75 -14.12 11.41
C LYS A 86 -14.74 -13.02 11.09
N LEU A 87 -13.55 -13.08 11.71
CA LEU A 87 -12.45 -12.16 11.46
C LEU A 87 -12.03 -12.16 9.98
N LEU A 88 -11.75 -13.34 9.43
CA LEU A 88 -11.30 -13.48 8.03
C LEU A 88 -12.40 -13.08 7.05
N SER A 89 -13.67 -13.36 7.34
CA SER A 89 -14.78 -12.93 6.49
C SER A 89 -14.90 -11.40 6.41
N ILE A 90 -14.64 -10.69 7.51
CA ILE A 90 -14.61 -9.22 7.52
C ILE A 90 -13.37 -8.70 6.79
N TYR A 91 -12.22 -9.31 7.04
CA TYR A 91 -10.97 -8.99 6.37
C TYR A 91 -11.10 -9.10 4.85
N TRP A 92 -11.63 -10.20 4.33
CA TRP A 92 -11.80 -10.42 2.90
C TRP A 92 -12.64 -9.35 2.24
N LYS A 93 -13.76 -8.97 2.88
CA LYS A 93 -14.62 -7.88 2.38
C LYS A 93 -13.83 -6.58 2.25
N ILE A 94 -13.00 -6.24 3.21
CA ILE A 94 -12.24 -4.98 3.21
C ILE A 94 -11.03 -5.04 2.27
N SER A 95 -10.39 -6.20 2.15
CA SER A 95 -9.27 -6.44 1.23
C SER A 95 -9.65 -6.29 -0.25
N LEU A 96 -10.94 -6.41 -0.60
CA LEU A 96 -11.41 -6.17 -1.97
C LEU A 96 -11.06 -4.77 -2.46
N LEU A 97 -11.05 -3.76 -1.58
CA LEU A 97 -10.65 -2.40 -1.96
C LEU A 97 -9.17 -2.35 -2.40
N PHE A 98 -8.30 -3.15 -1.77
CA PHE A 98 -6.90 -3.26 -2.16
C PHE A 98 -6.78 -3.86 -3.57
N PHE A 99 -7.50 -4.94 -3.88
CA PHE A 99 -7.50 -5.50 -5.24
C PHE A 99 -8.06 -4.53 -6.29
N ILE A 100 -9.12 -3.79 -5.94
CA ILE A 100 -9.65 -2.73 -6.80
C ILE A 100 -8.57 -1.67 -7.03
N SER A 101 -7.86 -1.25 -5.98
CA SER A 101 -6.77 -0.27 -6.11
C SER A 101 -5.67 -0.73 -7.08
N LEU A 102 -5.34 -2.03 -7.09
CA LEU A 102 -4.38 -2.61 -8.05
C LEU A 102 -4.88 -2.48 -9.50
N LEU A 103 -6.18 -2.67 -9.76
CA LEU A 103 -6.77 -2.42 -11.08
C LEU A 103 -6.67 -0.94 -11.48
N LEU A 104 -6.87 -0.01 -10.54
CA LEU A 104 -6.67 1.43 -10.80
C LEU A 104 -5.19 1.76 -11.10
N LEU A 105 -4.24 1.08 -10.45
CA LEU A 105 -2.80 1.22 -10.74
C LEU A 105 -2.48 0.74 -12.16
N ILE A 106 -3.01 -0.41 -12.60
CA ILE A 106 -2.89 -0.89 -13.99
C ILE A 106 -3.45 0.15 -14.96
N GLY A 107 -4.58 0.76 -14.60
CA GLY A 107 -5.19 1.86 -15.33
C GLY A 107 -4.35 3.15 -15.37
N LYS A 108 -3.27 3.28 -14.59
CA LYS A 108 -2.49 4.51 -14.40
C LYS A 108 -3.34 5.69 -13.92
N PHE A 109 -4.22 5.46 -12.95
CA PHE A 109 -5.04 6.51 -12.35
C PHE A 109 -4.23 7.30 -11.30
N ASN A 110 -4.30 8.63 -11.28
CA ASN A 110 -3.51 9.45 -10.36
C ASN A 110 -3.81 9.13 -8.89
N TYR A 111 -5.09 8.96 -8.54
CA TYR A 111 -5.50 8.66 -7.16
C TYR A 111 -5.31 7.19 -6.74
N ALA A 112 -4.77 6.32 -7.62
CA ALA A 112 -4.68 4.90 -7.34
C ALA A 112 -3.78 4.59 -6.13
N LEU A 113 -2.69 5.34 -5.97
CA LEU A 113 -1.78 5.22 -4.82
C LEU A 113 -2.48 5.63 -3.52
N LEU A 114 -3.30 6.69 -3.55
CA LEU A 114 -4.11 7.13 -2.40
C LEU A 114 -5.09 6.04 -1.99
N VAL A 115 -5.82 5.46 -2.94
CA VAL A 115 -6.76 4.36 -2.66
C VAL A 115 -6.04 3.14 -2.09
N THR A 116 -4.84 2.83 -2.57
CA THR A 116 -4.03 1.72 -2.05
C THR A 116 -3.63 1.94 -0.59
N ASN A 117 -3.17 3.13 -0.23
CA ASN A 117 -2.84 3.47 1.16
C ASN A 117 -4.07 3.44 2.08
N ILE A 118 -5.20 4.00 1.63
CA ILE A 118 -6.45 3.94 2.39
C ILE A 118 -6.88 2.48 2.60
N SER A 119 -6.75 1.64 1.57
CA SER A 119 -7.13 0.22 1.66
C SER A 119 -6.28 -0.56 2.65
N THR A 120 -4.96 -0.38 2.66
CA THR A 120 -4.05 -1.07 3.59
C THR A 120 -4.27 -0.64 5.05
N LEU A 121 -4.58 0.64 5.28
CA LEU A 121 -5.02 1.14 6.58
C LEU A 121 -6.34 0.53 7.03
N LEU A 122 -7.36 0.53 6.16
CA LEU A 122 -8.66 -0.09 6.44
C LEU A 122 -8.54 -1.57 6.77
N MET A 123 -7.69 -2.31 6.03
CA MET A 123 -7.40 -3.71 6.32
C MET A 123 -6.81 -3.88 7.71
N THR A 124 -5.85 -3.04 8.10
CA THR A 124 -5.23 -3.08 9.42
C THR A 124 -6.24 -2.80 10.53
N ILE A 125 -7.02 -1.72 10.38
CA ILE A 125 -8.08 -1.35 11.34
C ILE A 125 -9.09 -2.49 11.47
N SER A 126 -9.52 -3.06 10.35
CA SER A 126 -10.52 -4.14 10.35
C SER A 126 -10.11 -5.35 11.16
N VAL A 127 -8.81 -5.61 11.23
CA VAL A 127 -8.28 -6.75 11.93
C VAL A 127 -8.20 -6.49 13.43
N TRP A 128 -8.09 -5.25 13.90
CA TRP A 128 -7.96 -4.95 15.35
C TRP A 128 -9.23 -4.40 16.00
N PHE A 129 -10.11 -3.79 15.21
CA PHE A 129 -11.27 -3.02 15.69
C PHE A 129 -12.30 -3.83 16.50
N TRP A 130 -12.44 -5.13 16.26
CA TRP A 130 -13.52 -5.94 16.83
C TRP A 130 -13.21 -6.47 18.23
N ASN A 131 -13.72 -5.80 19.27
CA ASN A 131 -13.48 -6.20 20.66
C ASN A 131 -14.01 -7.62 20.96
N ASP A 132 -15.21 -7.94 20.51
CA ASP A 132 -15.84 -9.28 20.63
C ASP A 132 -14.91 -10.41 20.14
N ILE A 133 -14.34 -10.24 18.94
CA ILE A 133 -13.38 -11.21 18.36
C ILE A 133 -12.06 -11.22 19.15
N ASN A 134 -11.63 -10.07 19.65
CA ASN A 134 -10.39 -9.98 20.43
C ASN A 134 -10.52 -10.73 21.74
N ASP A 135 -11.67 -10.67 22.40
CA ASP A 135 -11.93 -11.37 23.65
C ASP A 135 -12.02 -12.88 23.42
N GLU A 136 -12.76 -13.33 22.39
CA GLU A 136 -12.77 -14.75 21.99
C GLU A 136 -11.36 -15.27 21.64
N LEU A 137 -10.50 -14.48 21.01
CA LEU A 137 -9.13 -14.88 20.66
C LEU A 137 -8.16 -14.90 21.86
N LYS A 138 -8.48 -14.19 22.96
CA LYS A 138 -7.68 -14.21 24.20
C LYS A 138 -7.88 -15.49 24.99
N GLU A 139 -9.08 -16.07 24.94
CA GLU A 139 -9.42 -17.31 25.64
C GLU A 139 -8.60 -18.52 25.14
N TYR A 140 -8.11 -18.47 23.89
CA TYR A 140 -7.26 -19.53 23.36
C TYR A 140 -5.79 -19.35 23.77
N ASP A 141 -5.26 -20.39 24.43
CA ASP A 141 -3.85 -20.56 24.73
C ASP A 141 -2.97 -20.62 23.47
N PHE A 142 -1.69 -20.29 23.62
CA PHE A 142 -0.69 -20.34 22.55
C PHE A 142 -0.47 -21.73 21.95
N THR A 143 -0.89 -22.77 22.66
CA THR A 143 -0.84 -24.18 22.23
C THR A 143 -1.74 -24.44 21.02
N TYR A 144 -2.77 -23.61 20.80
CA TYR A 144 -3.65 -23.78 19.65
C TYR A 144 -3.07 -23.08 18.40
N PRO A 145 -2.57 -23.84 17.42
CA PRO A 145 -1.70 -23.29 16.37
C PRO A 145 -2.44 -22.35 15.42
N LEU A 146 -3.75 -22.55 15.21
CA LEU A 146 -4.57 -21.68 14.35
C LEU A 146 -4.70 -20.27 14.93
N THR A 147 -4.93 -20.13 16.23
CA THR A 147 -5.11 -18.83 16.88
C THR A 147 -3.77 -18.12 17.06
N THR A 148 -2.71 -18.85 17.38
CA THR A 148 -1.34 -18.31 17.41
C THR A 148 -0.90 -17.79 16.05
N THR A 149 -1.11 -18.56 14.98
CA THR A 149 -0.80 -18.11 13.61
C THR A 149 -1.64 -16.88 13.24
N THR A 150 -2.92 -16.85 13.63
CA THR A 150 -3.76 -15.66 13.45
C THR A 150 -3.18 -14.45 14.17
N LYS A 151 -2.81 -14.56 15.45
CA LYS A 151 -2.19 -13.46 16.23
C LYS A 151 -0.91 -12.93 15.57
N VAL A 152 -0.02 -13.80 15.13
CA VAL A 152 1.21 -13.43 14.41
C VAL A 152 0.88 -12.70 13.11
N TRP A 153 -0.05 -13.25 12.32
CA TRP A 153 -0.47 -12.65 11.06
C TRP A 153 -1.06 -11.24 11.23
N ARG A 154 -1.89 -11.01 12.28
CA ARG A 154 -2.45 -9.67 12.58
C ARG A 154 -1.34 -8.64 12.79
N TRP A 155 -0.28 -9.01 13.51
CA TRP A 155 0.89 -8.14 13.71
C TRP A 155 1.68 -7.94 12.42
N SER A 156 1.94 -9.01 11.66
CA SER A 156 2.61 -8.88 10.36
C SER A 156 1.88 -7.93 9.41
N LEU A 157 0.54 -7.98 9.38
CA LEU A 157 -0.29 -7.06 8.60
C LEU A 157 -0.07 -5.59 9.01
N THR A 158 0.02 -5.32 10.31
CA THR A 158 0.27 -3.96 10.81
C THR A 158 1.64 -3.43 10.38
N PHE A 159 2.68 -4.26 10.47
CA PHE A 159 4.02 -3.88 10.05
C PHE A 159 4.10 -3.64 8.54
N ILE A 160 3.44 -4.47 7.74
CA ILE A 160 3.40 -4.31 6.28
C ILE A 160 2.67 -3.01 5.90
N SER A 161 1.51 -2.75 6.51
CA SER A 161 0.74 -1.52 6.28
C SER A 161 1.55 -0.27 6.66
N LEU A 162 2.23 -0.30 7.80
CA LEU A 162 3.08 0.80 8.25
C LEU A 162 4.26 1.03 7.29
N ASN A 163 4.91 -0.04 6.83
CA ASN A 163 5.98 0.06 5.84
C ASN A 163 5.50 0.70 4.53
N PHE A 164 4.32 0.29 4.05
CA PHE A 164 3.72 0.85 2.83
C PHE A 164 3.42 2.35 2.99
N LEU A 165 2.88 2.74 4.15
CA LEU A 165 2.59 4.12 4.48
C LEU A 165 3.85 4.98 4.53
N ILE A 166 4.91 4.51 5.20
CA ILE A 166 6.21 5.21 5.27
C ILE A 166 6.79 5.42 3.87
N GLN A 167 6.81 4.37 3.04
CA GLN A 167 7.33 4.46 1.67
C GLN A 167 6.50 5.41 0.80
N SER A 168 5.18 5.43 0.99
CA SER A 168 4.28 6.33 0.26
C SER A 168 4.44 7.79 0.69
N LEU A 169 4.65 8.05 1.99
CA LEU A 169 4.88 9.41 2.51
C LEU A 169 6.21 10.01 2.01
N GLN A 170 7.26 9.18 1.89
CA GLN A 170 8.54 9.61 1.32
C GLN A 170 8.40 10.06 -0.14
N ASN A 171 7.37 9.58 -0.85
CA ASN A 171 7.12 9.87 -2.26
C ASN A 171 5.79 10.61 -2.46
N PHE A 172 5.54 11.65 -1.67
CA PHE A 172 4.26 12.39 -1.70
C PHE A 172 3.87 12.90 -3.11
N ASN A 173 4.86 13.23 -3.94
CA ASN A 173 4.65 13.69 -5.33
C ASN A 173 3.89 12.65 -6.18
N CYS A 174 4.01 11.35 -5.86
CA CYS A 174 3.34 10.26 -6.57
C CYS A 174 1.83 10.18 -6.29
N PHE A 175 1.30 10.88 -5.28
CA PHE A 175 -0.15 10.95 -5.04
C PHE A 175 -0.88 11.79 -6.09
N SER A 176 -0.22 12.81 -6.63
CA SER A 176 -0.82 13.73 -7.60
C SER A 176 -0.55 13.30 -9.04
N SER A 177 0.66 12.80 -9.33
CA SER A 177 1.11 12.47 -10.69
C SER A 177 1.89 11.16 -10.75
N ILE A 178 1.15 10.06 -10.94
CA ILE A 178 1.73 8.70 -10.98
C ILE A 178 2.48 8.38 -12.28
N ASN A 179 2.28 9.18 -13.34
CA ASN A 179 2.92 8.99 -14.64
C ASN A 179 4.36 9.53 -14.73
N SER A 180 4.91 10.07 -13.64
CA SER A 180 6.30 10.54 -13.62
C SER A 180 7.28 9.38 -13.50
N ALA A 181 8.49 9.51 -14.08
CA ALA A 181 9.51 8.46 -14.08
C ALA A 181 9.93 7.99 -12.68
N ALA A 182 9.84 8.88 -11.67
CA ALA A 182 10.13 8.55 -10.28
C ALA A 182 9.08 7.60 -9.65
N CYS A 183 7.84 7.61 -10.16
CA CYS A 183 6.73 6.83 -9.62
C CYS A 183 6.51 5.50 -10.35
N GLU A 184 7.31 5.20 -11.40
CA GLU A 184 7.20 3.97 -12.18
C GLU A 184 7.44 2.72 -11.33
N ILE A 185 8.26 2.84 -10.28
CA ILE A 185 8.51 1.76 -9.30
C ILE A 185 7.21 1.29 -8.63
N TRP A 186 6.24 2.18 -8.41
CA TRP A 186 4.94 1.82 -7.83
C TRP A 186 4.03 1.10 -8.82
N LEU A 187 4.25 1.26 -10.13
CA LEU A 187 3.48 0.59 -11.17
C LEU A 187 3.97 -0.84 -11.43
N GLN A 188 5.25 -1.14 -11.17
CA GLN A 188 5.83 -2.48 -11.34
C GLN A 188 5.03 -3.60 -10.63
N PRO A 189 4.68 -3.48 -9.33
CA PRO A 189 3.71 -4.31 -8.64
C PRO A 189 2.48 -4.75 -9.45
N SER A 190 1.84 -3.78 -10.08
CA SER A 190 0.60 -3.97 -10.83
C SER A 190 0.83 -4.65 -12.18
N SER A 191 2.05 -4.58 -12.72
CA SER A 191 2.40 -5.17 -14.01
C SER A 191 2.43 -6.70 -13.99
N ASN A 192 2.93 -7.31 -12.90
CA ASN A 192 2.89 -8.77 -12.74
C ASN A 192 1.45 -9.28 -12.62
N LEU A 193 0.62 -8.58 -11.86
CA LEU A 193 -0.80 -8.89 -11.75
C LEU A 193 -1.52 -8.69 -13.09
N TYR A 194 -1.16 -7.65 -13.85
CA TYR A 194 -1.69 -7.41 -15.18
C TYR A 194 -1.41 -8.58 -16.13
N ILE A 195 -0.21 -9.18 -16.09
CA ILE A 195 0.10 -10.37 -16.90
C ILE A 195 -0.81 -11.54 -16.53
N ILE A 196 -1.00 -11.80 -15.24
CA ILE A 196 -1.87 -12.89 -14.75
C ILE A 196 -3.31 -12.66 -15.20
N ILE A 197 -3.83 -11.45 -14.99
CA ILE A 197 -5.20 -11.07 -15.38
C ILE A 197 -5.37 -11.16 -16.90
N LYS A 198 -4.39 -10.70 -17.67
CA LYS A 198 -4.41 -10.77 -19.13
C LYS A 198 -4.51 -12.22 -19.61
N ASN A 199 -3.73 -13.12 -19.03
CA ASN A 199 -3.76 -14.55 -19.40
C ASN A 199 -5.10 -15.20 -19.04
N LEU A 200 -5.64 -14.92 -17.85
CA LEU A 200 -6.96 -15.40 -17.43
C LEU A 200 -8.07 -14.86 -18.33
N PHE A 201 -8.06 -13.56 -18.62
CA PHE A 201 -9.07 -12.92 -19.47
C PHE A 201 -9.03 -13.45 -20.89
N ASN A 202 -7.83 -13.68 -21.44
CA ASN A 202 -7.68 -14.31 -22.74
C ASN A 202 -8.16 -15.77 -22.73
N PHE A 203 -7.92 -16.51 -21.65
CA PHE A 203 -8.41 -17.89 -21.52
C PHE A 203 -9.94 -17.97 -21.44
N PHE A 204 -10.58 -17.10 -20.67
CA PHE A 204 -12.04 -17.14 -20.48
C PHE A 204 -12.83 -16.48 -21.62
N PHE A 205 -12.32 -15.40 -22.21
CA PHE A 205 -13.06 -14.59 -23.19
C PHE A 205 -12.42 -14.54 -24.58
N GLY A 206 -11.22 -15.12 -24.77
CA GLY A 206 -10.48 -15.03 -26.04
C GLY A 206 -10.07 -13.61 -26.42
N ALA A 207 -10.05 -12.68 -25.45
CA ALA A 207 -9.87 -11.26 -25.67
C ALA A 207 -8.64 -10.70 -24.96
N ASN A 208 -8.09 -9.61 -25.50
CA ASN A 208 -6.97 -8.91 -24.90
C ASN A 208 -7.42 -7.95 -23.79
N PHE A 209 -6.88 -8.14 -22.59
CA PHE A 209 -7.09 -7.20 -21.49
C PHE A 209 -6.29 -5.91 -21.72
N THR A 210 -6.95 -4.83 -22.11
CA THR A 210 -6.31 -3.54 -22.43
C THR A 210 -6.40 -2.56 -21.25
N GLN A 211 -5.55 -1.53 -21.26
CA GLN A 211 -5.55 -0.50 -20.21
C GLN A 211 -6.91 0.24 -20.06
N PRO A 212 -7.66 0.58 -21.13
CA PRO A 212 -9.01 1.14 -21.00
C PRO A 212 -9.99 0.23 -20.27
N ILE A 213 -9.93 -1.09 -20.51
CA ILE A 213 -10.78 -2.08 -19.82
C ILE A 213 -10.45 -2.10 -18.32
N ALA A 214 -9.16 -2.08 -17.97
CA ALA A 214 -8.73 -2.00 -16.57
C ALA A 214 -9.23 -0.72 -15.89
N LYS A 215 -9.17 0.44 -16.58
CA LYS A 215 -9.70 1.70 -16.07
C LYS A 215 -11.21 1.62 -15.79
N PHE A 216 -11.98 1.12 -16.76
CA PHE A 216 -13.42 0.99 -16.63
C PHE A 216 -13.80 0.05 -15.48
N LEU A 217 -13.21 -1.15 -15.44
CA LEU A 217 -13.47 -2.14 -14.40
C LEU A 217 -13.05 -1.65 -13.00
N GLY A 218 -11.91 -0.97 -12.89
CA GLY A 218 -11.44 -0.39 -11.63
C GLY A 218 -12.44 0.63 -11.08
N LEU A 219 -12.87 1.59 -11.88
CA LEU A 219 -13.84 2.62 -11.47
C LEU A 219 -15.23 2.02 -11.18
N PHE A 220 -15.70 1.12 -12.03
CA PHE A 220 -16.98 0.45 -11.85
C PHE A 220 -17.02 -0.38 -10.56
N SER A 221 -15.95 -1.15 -10.30
CA SER A 221 -15.82 -1.94 -9.08
C SER A 221 -15.70 -1.04 -7.84
N LEU A 222 -15.00 0.08 -7.93
CA LEU A 222 -14.88 1.05 -6.84
C LEU A 222 -16.26 1.65 -6.47
N LEU A 223 -17.08 1.95 -7.46
CA LEU A 223 -18.45 2.45 -7.25
C LEU A 223 -19.31 1.41 -6.52
N ILE A 224 -19.35 0.17 -7.03
CA ILE A 224 -20.10 -0.93 -6.40
C ILE A 224 -19.61 -1.17 -4.97
N TYR A 225 -18.29 -1.21 -4.78
CA TYR A 225 -17.69 -1.43 -3.47
C TYR A 225 -18.09 -0.34 -2.48
N THR A 226 -18.07 0.93 -2.90
CA THR A 226 -18.41 2.06 -2.03
C THR A 226 -19.87 1.98 -1.57
N LEU A 227 -20.80 1.69 -2.49
CA LEU A 227 -22.22 1.50 -2.15
C LEU A 227 -22.41 0.34 -1.16
N GLY A 228 -21.77 -0.80 -1.43
CA GLY A 228 -21.83 -1.97 -0.54
C GLY A 228 -21.22 -1.71 0.84
N LEU A 229 -20.10 -0.98 0.90
CA LEU A 229 -19.44 -0.61 2.16
C LEU A 229 -20.32 0.32 2.99
N ILE A 230 -20.96 1.33 2.36
CA ILE A 230 -21.88 2.25 3.04
C ILE A 230 -23.06 1.48 3.61
N GLN A 231 -23.72 0.66 2.79
CA GLN A 231 -24.85 -0.17 3.22
C GLN A 231 -24.45 -1.08 4.39
N TRP A 232 -23.33 -1.78 4.29
CA TRP A 232 -22.85 -2.67 5.34
C TRP A 232 -22.49 -1.91 6.62
N SER A 233 -21.85 -0.74 6.49
CA SER A 233 -21.47 0.11 7.63
C SER A 233 -22.71 0.56 8.41
N ILE A 234 -23.75 1.04 7.73
CA ILE A 234 -24.98 1.51 8.38
C ILE A 234 -25.71 0.37 9.11
N ILE A 235 -25.77 -0.82 8.50
CA ILE A 235 -26.60 -1.92 9.03
C ILE A 235 -25.86 -2.74 10.10
N LYS A 236 -24.57 -3.00 9.89
CA LYS A 236 -23.84 -4.03 10.65
C LYS A 236 -22.94 -3.47 11.75
N LEU A 237 -22.33 -2.29 11.57
CA LEU A 237 -21.55 -1.64 12.64
C LEU A 237 -22.35 -1.44 13.93
N PRO A 238 -23.59 -0.90 13.94
CA PRO A 238 -24.31 -0.68 15.19
C PRO A 238 -24.74 -1.98 15.89
N LYS A 239 -24.85 -3.09 15.15
CA LYS A 239 -25.26 -4.40 15.70
C LYS A 239 -24.11 -5.20 16.31
N ASN A 240 -22.88 -4.94 15.89
CA ASN A 240 -21.70 -5.65 16.37
C ASN A 240 -20.94 -4.87 17.47
N GLY A 241 -21.32 -3.62 17.75
CA GLY A 241 -20.72 -2.78 18.80
C GLY A 241 -21.55 -2.60 20.08
N ARG A 242 -22.80 -3.07 20.13
CA ARG A 242 -23.73 -2.85 21.27
C ARG A 242 -23.86 -4.03 22.25
N ASN A 243 -22.96 -5.01 22.18
CA ASN A 243 -23.15 -6.28 22.90
C ASN A 243 -22.34 -6.39 24.20
N SER A 244 -21.57 -5.37 24.60
CA SER A 244 -20.65 -5.49 25.73
C SER A 244 -20.90 -4.55 26.93
N SER A 245 -22.05 -3.85 27.03
CA SER A 245 -22.25 -2.95 28.18
C SER A 245 -23.69 -2.76 28.69
N PHE A 246 -24.72 -3.32 28.05
CA PHE A 246 -26.12 -3.14 28.50
C PHE A 246 -26.72 -4.32 29.24
N SER A 247 -26.00 -5.44 29.42
CA SER A 247 -26.55 -6.61 30.12
C SER A 247 -26.12 -6.72 31.60
N GLU A 248 -25.30 -5.81 32.12
CA GLU A 248 -24.70 -5.95 33.46
C GLU A 248 -25.35 -5.07 34.54
N ASN A 249 -26.28 -4.18 34.18
CA ASN A 249 -27.00 -3.31 35.15
C ASN A 249 -28.42 -3.79 35.51
N GLY A 250 -28.71 -5.08 35.33
CA GLY A 250 -30.06 -5.64 35.56
C GLY A 250 -30.19 -6.60 36.74
N ARG A 251 -29.14 -6.79 37.55
CA ARG A 251 -29.18 -7.69 38.72
C ARG A 251 -28.43 -7.11 39.91
N TYR A 252 -29.04 -6.15 40.58
CA TYR A 252 -28.90 -5.92 42.02
C TYR A 252 -30.24 -5.46 42.57
#